data_AF-A0A254N9B6-F1
#
_entry.id   AF-A0A254N9B6-F1
#
_cell.length_a   1.000
_cell.length_b   1.000
_cell.length_c   1.000
_cell.angle_alpha   90.00
_cell.angle_beta   90.00
_cell.angle_gamma   90.00
#
_symmetry.space_group_name_H-M   'P 1'
#
loop_
_entity.id
_entity.type
_entity.pdbx_description
1 polymer ?
#
loop_
_entity_poly.entity_id
_entity_poly.type
_entity_poly.pdbx_seq_one_letter_code
_entity_poly.pdbx_strand_id
1 'polypeptide(L)'
;MSCQRAGLPGMRKWFYVLELTGDHFYVGISDNFVRRHRQHVNGKGAVWTRLHEPIRVLFQHQHEVADYRAAELLENEITVRMMIEHGWQKVRGGFFCALDDKEVEAQLRSHGHWDRVLQSTLSPAQPPSDWATAMQTLLTLAESYHAANASDAARAPLVAHLMGLREHRHWRPDLEPALEEKFWGAKGVLRVLLSIRCNRVIGFKLQDVFAVLTSGMQMGRGAVQPWTHLFLIAWDAYRPDATDAQHRRVEDFAAGSSQRVPDRRYDPFVSLLFPEMRWRLREAAAQAADDGAHAQR
;
A
#
# COMPACT_ATOMS: atom_id res chain seq x y z
N MET A 1 36.34 8.05 26.57
CA MET A 1 35.30 8.93 27.19
C MET A 1 34.07 8.88 26.31
N SER A 2 33.09 8.07 26.70
CA SER A 2 31.82 7.87 25.99
C SER A 2 30.86 8.99 26.40
N CYS A 3 30.47 9.83 25.44
CA CYS A 3 29.41 10.83 25.62
C CYS A 3 28.06 10.10 25.48
N GLN A 4 27.51 9.65 26.60
CA GLN A 4 26.12 9.24 26.68
C GLN A 4 25.25 10.47 26.42
N ARG A 5 24.60 10.54 25.26
CA ARG A 5 23.49 11.46 25.03
C ARG A 5 22.38 11.07 25.99
N ALA A 6 22.15 11.88 27.02
CA ALA A 6 20.95 11.79 27.85
C ALA A 6 19.72 11.91 26.92
N GLY A 7 18.94 10.85 26.82
CA GLY A 7 17.66 10.87 26.11
C GLY A 7 16.76 11.90 26.76
N LEU A 8 16.15 12.78 25.96
CA LEU A 8 15.10 13.68 26.42
C LEU A 8 14.01 12.84 27.11
N PRO A 9 13.51 13.22 28.30
CA PRO A 9 12.46 12.47 28.97
C PRO A 9 11.21 12.44 28.08
N GLY A 10 10.67 11.24 27.83
CA GLY A 10 9.48 11.08 26.99
C GLY A 10 8.26 11.77 27.61
N MET A 11 7.33 12.20 26.76
CA MET A 11 6.05 12.76 27.17
C MET A 11 5.07 11.62 27.46
N ARG A 12 4.26 11.73 28.53
CA ARG A 12 3.19 10.76 28.80
C ARG A 12 1.85 11.28 28.27
N LYS A 13 1.16 10.46 27.47
CA LYS A 13 -0.18 10.76 26.95
C LYS A 13 -1.15 9.63 27.29
N TRP A 14 -2.40 10.01 27.58
CA TRP A 14 -3.51 9.07 27.64
C TRP A 14 -4.01 8.81 26.22
N PHE A 15 -4.21 7.54 25.90
CA PHE A 15 -4.90 7.06 24.71
C PHE A 15 -6.18 6.39 25.18
N TYR A 16 -7.29 6.65 24.51
CA TYR A 16 -8.58 6.11 24.93
C TYR A 16 -9.52 5.86 23.75
N VAL A 17 -10.46 4.94 23.99
CA VAL A 17 -11.54 4.60 23.07
C VAL A 17 -12.87 4.68 23.82
N LEU A 18 -13.81 5.45 23.28
CA LEU A 18 -15.18 5.57 23.79
C LEU A 18 -16.12 4.79 22.88
N GLU A 19 -17.00 3.99 23.47
CA GLU A 19 -18.20 3.48 22.81
C GLU A 19 -19.29 4.55 22.92
N LEU A 20 -19.95 4.82 21.81
CA LEU A 20 -20.99 5.84 21.66
C LEU A 20 -22.31 5.20 21.22
N THR A 21 -23.39 5.97 21.31
CA THR A 21 -24.71 5.53 20.87
C THR A 21 -24.75 5.11 19.40
N GLY A 22 -25.57 4.10 19.12
CA GLY A 22 -25.76 3.59 17.76
C GLY A 22 -24.55 2.84 17.21
N ASP A 23 -23.74 2.20 18.06
CA ASP A 23 -22.57 1.41 17.65
C ASP A 23 -21.47 2.28 17.00
N HIS A 24 -21.30 3.53 17.44
CA HIS A 24 -20.23 4.42 17.00
C HIS A 24 -19.10 4.44 18.02
N PHE A 25 -17.89 4.79 17.58
CA PHE A 25 -16.70 4.83 18.44
C PHE A 25 -15.91 6.12 18.24
N TYR A 26 -15.23 6.53 19.30
CA TYR A 26 -14.30 7.66 19.26
C TYR A 26 -12.95 7.31 19.86
N VAL A 27 -11.88 7.57 19.13
CA VAL A 27 -10.50 7.43 19.59
C VAL A 27 -9.92 8.81 19.87
N GLY A 28 -9.25 8.96 21.01
CA GLY A 28 -8.70 10.23 21.44
C GLY A 28 -7.39 10.11 22.22
N ILE A 29 -6.61 11.18 22.19
CA ILE A 29 -5.48 11.40 23.13
C ILE A 29 -5.70 12.59 24.06
N SER A 30 -5.10 12.54 25.26
CA SER A 30 -5.15 13.65 26.21
C SER A 30 -4.01 13.65 27.23
N ASP A 31 -3.67 14.82 27.78
CA ASP A 31 -2.84 14.93 28.97
C ASP A 31 -3.61 14.59 30.26
N ASN A 32 -4.94 14.77 30.23
CA ASN A 32 -5.82 14.52 31.36
C ASN A 32 -7.11 13.86 30.89
N PHE A 33 -7.09 12.53 30.91
CA PHE A 33 -8.23 11.72 30.49
C PHE A 33 -9.51 12.06 31.24
N VAL A 34 -9.48 12.20 32.57
CA VAL A 34 -10.69 12.47 33.38
C VAL A 34 -11.37 13.77 32.96
N ARG A 35 -10.59 14.84 32.77
CA ARG A 35 -11.11 16.12 32.29
C ARG A 35 -11.68 15.98 30.88
N ARG A 36 -10.96 15.30 29.98
CA ARG A 36 -11.37 15.16 28.58
C ARG A 36 -12.63 14.30 28.43
N HIS A 37 -12.71 13.20 29.16
CA HIS A 37 -13.91 12.35 29.24
C HIS A 37 -15.13 13.15 29.73
N ARG A 38 -15.00 13.95 30.78
CA ARG A 38 -16.08 14.85 31.24
C ARG A 38 -16.51 15.85 30.18
N GLN A 39 -15.61 16.34 29.33
CA GLN A 39 -16.00 17.22 28.22
C GLN A 39 -16.86 16.47 27.20
N HIS A 40 -16.51 15.24 26.84
CA HIS A 40 -17.31 14.41 25.94
C HIS A 40 -18.70 14.14 26.50
N VAL A 41 -18.79 13.66 27.75
CA VAL A 41 -20.09 13.37 28.42
C VAL A 41 -20.97 14.62 28.54
N ASN A 42 -20.39 15.79 28.80
CA ASN A 42 -21.15 17.05 28.92
C ASN A 42 -21.43 17.74 27.57
N GLY A 43 -21.26 17.06 26.44
CA GLY A 43 -21.49 17.64 25.12
C GLY A 43 -20.56 18.79 24.74
N LYS A 44 -19.39 18.90 25.39
CA LYS A 44 -18.32 19.89 25.10
C LYS A 44 -17.10 19.26 24.42
N GLY A 45 -17.21 17.99 24.02
CA GLY A 45 -16.17 17.23 23.35
C GLY A 45 -16.15 17.46 21.84
N ALA A 46 -15.60 16.46 21.12
CA ALA A 46 -15.60 16.44 19.66
C ALA A 46 -17.04 16.52 19.10
N VAL A 47 -17.18 17.06 17.89
CA VAL A 47 -18.49 17.14 17.21
C VAL A 47 -19.10 15.74 17.08
N TRP A 48 -18.29 14.73 16.74
CA TRP A 48 -18.72 13.34 16.67
C TRP A 48 -19.35 12.83 17.97
N THR A 49 -18.72 13.09 19.11
CA THR A 49 -19.26 12.68 20.43
C THR A 49 -20.45 13.52 20.91
N ARG A 50 -20.75 14.63 20.24
CA ARG A 50 -22.00 15.37 20.46
C ARG A 50 -23.13 14.80 19.61
N LEU A 51 -22.82 14.29 18.43
CA LEU A 51 -23.76 13.61 17.55
C LEU A 51 -24.12 12.21 18.06
N HIS A 52 -23.12 11.50 18.60
CA HIS A 52 -23.23 10.18 19.20
C HIS A 52 -22.75 10.24 20.65
N GLU A 53 -23.68 10.15 21.60
CA GLU A 53 -23.40 10.33 23.03
C GLU A 53 -22.51 9.19 23.57
N PRO A 54 -21.50 9.48 24.41
CA PRO A 54 -20.68 8.43 25.02
C PRO A 54 -21.49 7.52 25.96
N ILE A 55 -21.37 6.20 25.76
CA ILE A 55 -21.96 5.17 26.62
C ILE A 55 -20.95 4.75 27.70
N ARG A 56 -19.75 4.34 27.28
CA ARG A 56 -18.69 3.88 28.19
C ARG A 56 -17.30 4.01 27.59
N VAL A 57 -16.30 3.91 28.46
CA VAL A 57 -14.89 3.83 28.09
C VAL A 57 -14.56 2.37 27.80
N LEU A 58 -14.18 2.05 26.57
CA LEU A 58 -13.74 0.70 26.19
C LEU A 58 -12.30 0.45 26.61
N PHE A 59 -11.47 1.46 26.40
CA PHE A 59 -10.04 1.40 26.63
C PHE A 59 -9.55 2.76 27.10
N GLN A 60 -8.64 2.76 28.06
CA GLN A 60 -7.82 3.91 28.41
C GLN A 60 -6.45 3.42 28.88
N HIS A 61 -5.38 4.02 28.39
CA HIS A 61 -4.04 3.69 28.84
C HIS A 61 -3.13 4.90 28.72
N GLN A 62 -2.25 5.08 29.71
CA GLN A 62 -1.23 6.12 29.66
C GLN A 62 0.07 5.51 29.15
N HIS A 63 0.61 6.08 28.07
CA HIS A 63 1.83 5.58 27.43
C HIS A 63 2.87 6.70 27.32
N GLU A 64 4.14 6.35 27.47
CA GLU A 64 5.26 7.26 27.22
C GLU A 64 5.58 7.28 25.72
N VAL A 65 5.69 8.47 25.15
CA VAL A 65 5.97 8.69 23.73
C VAL A 65 7.11 9.69 23.59
N ALA A 66 7.90 9.54 22.53
CA ALA A 66 9.08 10.39 22.31
C ALA A 66 8.70 11.87 22.16
N ASP A 67 7.60 12.15 21.45
CA ASP A 67 7.08 13.50 21.22
C ASP A 67 5.58 13.47 20.88
N TYR A 68 5.00 14.64 20.63
CA TYR A 68 3.59 14.79 20.26
C TYR A 68 3.25 14.11 18.93
N ARG A 69 4.17 14.15 17.95
CA ARG A 69 3.94 13.53 16.63
C ARG A 69 3.85 12.02 16.74
N ALA A 70 4.68 11.41 17.59
CA ALA A 70 4.60 9.98 17.90
C ALA A 70 3.25 9.64 18.56
N ALA A 71 2.70 10.54 19.39
CA ALA A 71 1.37 10.37 19.97
C ALA A 71 0.28 10.36 18.90
N GLU A 72 0.29 11.33 17.98
CA GLU A 72 -0.69 11.40 16.88
C GLU A 72 -0.60 10.18 15.96
N LEU A 73 0.60 9.72 15.60
CA LEU A 73 0.76 8.52 14.78
C LEU A 73 0.20 7.28 15.47
N LEU A 74 0.39 7.14 16.79
CA LEU A 74 -0.18 6.04 17.55
C LEU A 74 -1.70 6.13 17.66
N GLU A 75 -2.25 7.33 17.88
CA GLU A 75 -3.70 7.58 17.88
C GLU A 75 -4.34 7.19 16.54
N ASN A 76 -3.70 7.56 15.43
CA ASN A 76 -4.16 7.21 14.09
C ASN A 76 -4.15 5.70 13.85
N GLU A 77 -3.11 4.98 14.29
CA GLU A 77 -3.07 3.52 14.16
C GLU A 77 -4.16 2.83 15.00
N ILE A 78 -4.43 3.32 16.22
CA ILE A 78 -5.57 2.83 17.03
C ILE A 78 -6.89 3.10 16.31
N THR A 79 -7.06 4.31 15.76
CA THR A 79 -8.26 4.70 15.01
C THR A 79 -8.47 3.77 13.81
N VAL A 80 -7.44 3.52 13.00
CA VAL A 80 -7.50 2.63 11.84
C VAL A 80 -7.83 1.19 12.25
N ARG A 81 -7.30 0.69 13.38
CA ARG A 81 -7.67 -0.63 13.89
C ARG A 81 -9.14 -0.72 14.30
N MET A 82 -9.65 0.29 15.00
CA MET A 82 -11.06 0.38 15.35
C MET A 82 -11.95 0.47 14.09
N MET A 83 -11.52 1.21 13.08
CA MET A 83 -12.20 1.30 11.78
C MET A 83 -12.24 -0.06 11.05
N ILE A 84 -11.17 -0.83 11.14
CA ILE A 84 -11.09 -2.18 10.59
C ILE A 84 -12.11 -3.10 11.28
N GLU A 85 -12.17 -3.06 12.61
CA GLU A 85 -13.01 -3.95 13.41
C GLU A 85 -14.51 -3.61 13.36
N HIS A 86 -14.85 -2.33 13.42
CA HIS A 86 -16.24 -1.88 13.57
C HIS A 86 -16.84 -1.25 12.31
N GLY A 87 -16.04 -1.07 11.26
CA GLY A 87 -16.42 -0.34 10.06
C GLY A 87 -16.08 1.15 10.17
N TRP A 88 -15.40 1.67 9.17
CA TRP A 88 -14.78 3.00 9.26
C TRP A 88 -15.75 4.16 9.38
N GLN A 89 -16.95 4.00 8.84
CA GLN A 89 -18.01 4.99 8.90
C GLN A 89 -18.47 5.23 10.34
N LYS A 90 -18.29 4.24 11.24
CA LYS A 90 -18.73 4.30 12.64
C LYS A 90 -17.68 4.84 13.60
N VAL A 91 -16.44 5.05 13.15
CA VAL A 91 -15.32 5.41 14.02
C VAL A 91 -14.74 6.77 13.61
N ARG A 92 -14.42 7.61 14.59
CA ARG A 92 -13.67 8.86 14.38
C ARG A 92 -12.56 9.03 15.42
N GLY A 93 -11.47 9.67 15.03
CA GLY A 93 -10.32 9.91 15.91
C GLY A 93 -9.10 10.41 15.13
N GLY A 94 -8.13 11.02 15.82
CA GLY A 94 -6.91 11.54 15.20
C GLY A 94 -7.19 12.39 13.95
N PHE A 95 -6.53 12.06 12.83
CA PHE A 95 -6.70 12.72 11.53
C PHE A 95 -8.05 12.44 10.85
N PHE A 96 -8.78 11.41 11.29
CA PHE A 96 -10.00 10.90 10.67
C PHE A 96 -11.24 11.32 11.47
N CYS A 97 -11.33 12.59 11.85
CA CYS A 97 -12.38 13.12 12.73
C CYS A 97 -13.44 13.98 12.01
N ALA A 98 -13.37 14.08 10.67
CA ALA A 98 -14.39 14.77 9.87
C ALA A 98 -15.76 14.08 9.99
N LEU A 99 -16.85 14.85 9.87
CA LEU A 99 -18.20 14.27 9.93
C LEU A 99 -18.58 13.58 8.62
N ASP A 100 -18.17 14.14 7.49
CA ASP A 100 -18.46 13.61 6.16
C ASP A 100 -17.58 12.40 5.83
N ASP A 101 -18.21 11.29 5.46
CA ASP A 101 -17.54 10.04 5.10
C ASP A 101 -16.59 10.24 3.91
N LYS A 102 -16.93 11.10 2.94
CA LYS A 102 -16.04 11.38 1.79
C LYS A 102 -14.75 12.07 2.19
N GLU A 103 -14.81 12.96 3.18
CA GLU A 103 -13.63 13.64 3.70
C GLU A 103 -12.75 12.67 4.48
N VAL A 104 -13.36 11.81 5.30
CA VAL A 104 -12.64 10.75 6.01
C VAL A 104 -11.98 9.78 5.04
N GLU A 105 -12.65 9.37 3.97
CA GLU A 105 -12.06 8.56 2.90
C GLU A 105 -10.85 9.26 2.26
N ALA A 106 -10.97 10.54 1.92
CA ALA A 106 -9.87 11.31 1.35
C ALA A 106 -8.65 11.39 2.29
N GLN A 107 -8.90 11.54 3.60
CA GLN A 107 -7.87 11.50 4.65
C GLN A 107 -7.24 10.11 4.75
N LEU A 108 -8.04 9.05 4.78
CA LEU A 108 -7.53 7.67 4.78
C LEU A 108 -6.65 7.38 3.55
N ARG A 109 -7.03 7.90 2.38
CA ARG A 109 -6.24 7.78 1.14
C ARG A 109 -4.93 8.57 1.23
N SER A 110 -4.97 9.84 1.64
CA SER A 110 -3.78 10.68 1.71
C SER A 110 -2.75 10.19 2.74
N HIS A 111 -3.22 9.52 3.80
CA HIS A 111 -2.37 8.91 4.82
C HIS A 111 -2.05 7.42 4.55
N GLY A 112 -2.52 6.83 3.46
CA GLY A 112 -2.17 5.45 3.05
C GLY A 112 -2.83 4.34 3.87
N HIS A 113 -3.97 4.61 4.50
CA HIS A 113 -4.73 3.65 5.29
C HIS A 113 -6.01 3.14 4.61
N TRP A 114 -6.44 3.79 3.52
CA TRP A 114 -7.70 3.47 2.84
C TRP A 114 -7.82 2.00 2.47
N ASP A 115 -6.79 1.41 1.87
CA ASP A 115 -6.87 0.01 1.45
C ASP A 115 -7.06 -0.92 2.66
N ARG A 116 -6.29 -0.75 3.75
CA ARG A 116 -6.44 -1.56 4.98
C ARG A 116 -7.86 -1.52 5.54
N VAL A 117 -8.48 -0.35 5.49
CA VAL A 117 -9.84 -0.12 6.00
C VAL A 117 -10.89 -0.66 5.05
N LEU A 118 -10.77 -0.39 3.75
CA LEU A 118 -11.68 -0.91 2.74
C LEU A 118 -11.68 -2.44 2.75
N GLN A 119 -10.51 -3.06 2.92
CA GLN A 119 -10.36 -4.52 3.03
C GLN A 119 -11.25 -5.12 4.11
N SER A 120 -11.38 -4.47 5.27
CA SER A 120 -12.20 -5.00 6.36
C SER A 120 -13.71 -4.93 6.07
N THR A 121 -14.11 -4.01 5.20
CA THR A 121 -15.51 -3.85 4.78
C THR A 121 -15.90 -4.74 3.61
N LEU A 122 -14.92 -5.30 2.90
CA LEU A 122 -15.14 -6.23 1.81
C LEU A 122 -15.20 -7.64 2.39
N SER A 123 -16.33 -8.33 2.20
CA SER A 123 -16.34 -9.79 2.34
C SER A 123 -15.28 -10.36 1.39
N PRO A 124 -14.44 -11.33 1.82
CA PRO A 124 -13.57 -12.02 0.88
C PRO A 124 -14.45 -12.57 -0.24
N ALA A 125 -14.13 -12.26 -1.50
CA ALA A 125 -14.66 -13.06 -2.59
C ALA A 125 -14.30 -14.52 -2.29
N GLN A 126 -15.20 -15.47 -2.59
CA GLN A 126 -14.85 -16.89 -2.43
C GLN A 126 -13.49 -17.12 -3.10
N PRO A 127 -12.51 -17.70 -2.38
CA PRO A 127 -11.19 -17.88 -2.94
C PRO A 127 -11.35 -18.66 -4.24
N PRO A 128 -10.81 -18.16 -5.36
CA PRO A 128 -10.92 -18.86 -6.64
C PRO A 128 -10.42 -20.29 -6.45
N SER A 129 -11.18 -21.27 -6.95
CA SER A 129 -10.88 -22.70 -6.71
C SER A 129 -9.56 -23.14 -7.33
N ASP A 130 -9.06 -22.39 -8.32
CA ASP A 130 -7.82 -22.60 -9.03
C ASP A 130 -6.95 -21.33 -9.07
N TRP A 131 -5.66 -21.49 -8.77
CA TRP A 131 -4.70 -20.39 -8.65
C TRP A 131 -4.34 -19.77 -10.01
N ALA A 132 -4.27 -20.56 -11.08
CA ALA A 132 -3.98 -20.03 -12.40
C ALA A 132 -5.11 -19.11 -12.89
N THR A 133 -6.35 -19.55 -12.69
CA THR A 133 -7.56 -18.76 -12.94
C THR A 133 -7.55 -17.48 -12.11
N ALA A 134 -7.16 -17.57 -10.84
CA ALA A 134 -7.02 -16.42 -9.96
C ALA A 134 -6.03 -15.37 -10.49
N MET A 135 -4.85 -15.78 -10.95
CA MET A 135 -3.88 -14.85 -11.56
C MET A 135 -4.40 -14.23 -12.85
N GLN A 136 -5.10 -15.01 -13.68
CA GLN A 136 -5.68 -14.50 -14.92
C GLN A 136 -6.80 -13.49 -14.66
N THR A 137 -7.67 -13.74 -13.68
CA THR A 137 -8.68 -12.77 -13.23
C THR A 137 -8.03 -11.49 -12.72
N LEU A 138 -6.94 -11.60 -11.96
CA LEU A 138 -6.20 -10.42 -11.48
C LEU A 138 -5.71 -9.56 -12.65
N LEU A 139 -5.11 -10.17 -13.68
CA LEU A 139 -4.66 -9.45 -14.87
C LEU A 139 -5.82 -8.71 -15.55
N THR A 140 -6.94 -9.40 -15.78
CA THR A 140 -8.12 -8.80 -16.41
C THR A 140 -8.69 -7.62 -15.62
N LEU A 141 -8.75 -7.75 -14.29
CA LEU A 141 -9.22 -6.67 -13.41
C LEU A 141 -8.24 -5.49 -13.41
N ALA A 142 -6.94 -5.76 -13.35
CA ALA A 142 -5.91 -4.72 -13.37
C ALA A 142 -5.90 -3.95 -14.70
N GLU A 143 -6.00 -4.66 -15.83
CA GLU A 143 -6.16 -4.04 -17.15
C GLU A 143 -7.41 -3.15 -17.21
N SER A 144 -8.56 -3.65 -16.71
CA SER A 144 -9.81 -2.89 -16.68
C SER A 144 -9.71 -1.63 -15.79
N TYR A 145 -9.09 -1.77 -14.61
CA TYR A 145 -8.84 -0.66 -13.69
C TYR A 145 -8.01 0.45 -14.34
N HIS A 146 -6.90 0.10 -15.00
CA HIS A 146 -6.05 1.10 -15.64
C HIS A 146 -6.66 1.66 -16.93
N ALA A 147 -7.39 0.85 -17.72
CA ALA A 147 -8.13 1.32 -18.89
C ALA A 147 -9.24 2.32 -18.51
N ALA A 148 -9.87 2.12 -17.36
CA ALA A 148 -10.83 3.06 -16.76
C ALA A 148 -10.15 4.25 -16.05
N ASN A 149 -8.88 4.53 -16.35
CA ASN A 149 -8.09 5.61 -15.77
C ASN A 149 -8.09 5.61 -14.23
N ALA A 150 -7.99 4.41 -13.64
CA ALA A 150 -7.97 4.17 -12.20
C ALA A 150 -9.22 4.65 -11.44
N SER A 151 -10.40 4.54 -12.06
CA SER A 151 -11.67 4.93 -11.42
C SER A 151 -11.98 4.09 -10.17
N ASP A 152 -12.70 4.68 -9.21
CA ASP A 152 -13.11 3.99 -7.98
C ASP A 152 -14.02 2.79 -8.25
N ALA A 153 -14.88 2.88 -9.27
CA ALA A 153 -15.75 1.79 -9.69
C ALA A 153 -14.96 0.55 -10.14
N ALA A 154 -13.84 0.74 -10.83
CA ALA A 154 -12.97 -0.35 -11.24
C ALA A 154 -11.96 -0.77 -10.16
N ARG A 155 -11.70 0.09 -9.16
CA ARG A 155 -10.81 -0.19 -8.02
C ARG A 155 -11.39 -1.27 -7.11
N ALA A 156 -12.67 -1.17 -6.75
CA ALA A 156 -13.32 -2.07 -5.81
C ALA A 156 -13.18 -3.57 -6.17
N PRO A 157 -13.51 -4.03 -7.39
CA PRO A 157 -13.37 -5.45 -7.74
C PRO A 157 -11.91 -5.90 -7.78
N LEU A 158 -10.97 -5.04 -8.22
CA LEU A 158 -9.54 -5.35 -8.22
C LEU A 158 -9.01 -5.57 -6.80
N VAL A 159 -9.33 -4.66 -5.87
CA VAL A 159 -8.92 -4.76 -4.46
C VAL A 159 -9.54 -6.00 -3.80
N ALA A 160 -10.84 -6.24 -4.01
CA ALA A 160 -11.51 -7.42 -3.48
C ALA A 160 -10.84 -8.72 -3.96
N HIS A 161 -10.47 -8.80 -5.24
CA HIS A 161 -9.78 -9.96 -5.79
C HIS A 161 -8.37 -10.13 -5.22
N LEU A 162 -7.58 -9.06 -5.12
CA LEU A 162 -6.25 -9.08 -4.49
C LEU A 162 -6.32 -9.60 -3.05
N MET A 163 -7.38 -9.28 -2.30
CA MET A 163 -7.58 -9.83 -0.96
C MET A 163 -8.01 -11.28 -0.96
N GLY A 164 -8.89 -11.68 -1.88
CA GLY A 164 -9.26 -13.09 -2.05
C GLY A 164 -8.04 -13.97 -2.35
N LEU A 165 -7.02 -13.45 -3.03
CA LEU A 165 -5.75 -14.15 -3.23
C LEU A 165 -5.01 -14.43 -1.93
N ARG A 166 -5.07 -13.52 -0.94
CA ARG A 166 -4.40 -13.69 0.37
C ARG A 166 -4.95 -14.88 1.16
N GLU A 167 -6.23 -15.17 1.00
CA GLU A 167 -6.91 -16.31 1.62
C GLU A 167 -6.75 -17.62 0.84
N HIS A 168 -6.11 -17.58 -0.34
CA HIS A 168 -5.91 -18.77 -1.16
C HIS A 168 -4.80 -19.66 -0.57
N ARG A 169 -4.96 -20.99 -0.61
CA ARG A 169 -3.98 -21.98 -0.08
C ARG A 169 -2.56 -21.91 -0.66
N HIS A 170 -2.38 -21.19 -1.77
CA HIS A 170 -1.09 -21.01 -2.45
C HIS A 170 -0.50 -19.62 -2.21
N TRP A 171 -1.18 -18.77 -1.43
CA TRP A 171 -0.63 -17.54 -0.92
C TRP A 171 0.58 -17.84 -0.03
N ARG A 172 1.57 -16.96 -0.08
CA ARG A 172 2.78 -17.05 0.72
C ARG A 172 3.17 -15.66 1.21
N PRO A 173 3.81 -15.54 2.39
CA PRO A 173 4.18 -14.23 2.93
C PRO A 173 5.10 -13.39 2.04
N ASP A 174 5.89 -14.02 1.16
CA ASP A 174 6.75 -13.34 0.18
C ASP A 174 5.97 -12.62 -0.94
N LEU A 175 4.65 -12.84 -1.03
CA LEU A 175 3.76 -12.18 -1.99
C LEU A 175 3.12 -10.90 -1.43
N GLU A 176 3.15 -10.69 -0.12
CA GLU A 176 2.49 -9.58 0.58
C GLU A 176 2.83 -8.19 0.01
N PRO A 177 4.09 -7.89 -0.40
CA PRO A 177 4.41 -6.58 -0.98
C PRO A 177 3.55 -6.22 -2.19
N ALA A 178 3.07 -7.19 -2.97
CA ALA A 178 2.24 -6.93 -4.14
C ALA A 178 0.85 -6.36 -3.81
N LEU A 179 0.42 -6.41 -2.54
CA LEU A 179 -0.81 -5.78 -2.08
C LEU A 179 -0.68 -4.26 -1.89
N GLU A 180 0.55 -3.72 -1.90
CA GLU A 180 0.81 -2.28 -1.81
C GLU A 180 0.28 -1.54 -3.05
N GLU A 181 -0.37 -0.39 -2.85
CA GLU A 181 -0.81 0.47 -3.97
C GLU A 181 0.34 0.91 -4.89
N LYS A 182 1.58 0.92 -4.39
CA LYS A 182 2.79 1.18 -5.20
C LYS A 182 3.01 0.10 -6.28
N PHE A 183 2.50 -1.10 -6.09
CA PHE A 183 2.54 -2.14 -7.10
C PHE A 183 1.37 -2.01 -8.09
N TRP A 184 0.13 -2.10 -7.64
CA TRP A 184 -1.05 -2.23 -8.51
C TRP A 184 -1.82 -0.93 -8.79
N GLY A 185 -1.58 0.13 -8.02
CA GLY A 185 -2.37 1.37 -8.06
C GLY A 185 -2.16 2.22 -9.31
N ALA A 186 -2.86 3.36 -9.38
CA ALA A 186 -2.91 4.25 -10.54
C ALA A 186 -1.54 4.66 -11.11
N LYS A 187 -0.52 4.76 -10.25
CA LYS A 187 0.88 5.10 -10.61
C LYS A 187 1.86 3.96 -10.34
N GLY A 188 1.36 2.75 -10.13
CA GLY A 188 2.14 1.60 -9.71
C GLY A 188 2.96 0.95 -10.82
N VAL A 189 3.72 -0.07 -10.43
CA VAL A 189 4.57 -0.89 -11.31
C VAL A 189 3.74 -1.68 -12.32
N LEU A 190 2.57 -2.18 -11.91
CA LEU A 190 1.76 -3.13 -12.68
C LEU A 190 1.29 -2.57 -14.04
N ARG A 191 0.89 -1.30 -14.12
CA ARG A 191 0.48 -0.68 -15.40
C ARG A 191 1.58 -0.63 -16.45
N VAL A 192 2.85 -0.52 -16.04
CA VAL A 192 4.00 -0.54 -16.96
C VAL A 192 4.18 -1.97 -17.49
N LEU A 193 4.17 -2.96 -16.61
CA LEU A 193 4.27 -4.37 -16.97
C LEU A 193 3.12 -4.82 -17.89
N LEU A 194 1.89 -4.41 -17.59
CA LEU A 194 0.73 -4.66 -18.44
C LEU A 194 0.86 -4.01 -19.81
N SER A 195 1.35 -2.77 -19.88
CA SER A 195 1.54 -2.10 -21.17
C SER A 195 2.56 -2.82 -22.05
N ILE A 196 3.65 -3.31 -21.45
CA ILE A 196 4.67 -4.10 -22.15
C ILE A 196 4.11 -5.45 -22.60
N ARG A 197 3.46 -6.20 -21.70
CA ARG A 197 2.85 -7.50 -22.00
C ARG A 197 1.83 -7.42 -23.13
N CYS A 198 0.94 -6.43 -23.08
CA CYS A 198 -0.14 -6.30 -24.05
C CYS A 198 0.27 -5.54 -25.31
N ASN A 199 1.54 -5.14 -25.42
CA ASN A 199 2.07 -4.31 -26.51
C ASN A 199 1.16 -3.10 -26.83
N ARG A 200 0.66 -2.44 -25.78
CA ARG A 200 -0.30 -1.33 -25.87
C ARG A 200 -0.20 -0.43 -24.65
N VAL A 201 -0.38 0.88 -24.82
CA VAL A 201 -0.38 1.84 -23.71
C VAL A 201 -1.63 1.65 -22.83
N ILE A 202 -1.44 1.34 -21.54
CA ILE A 202 -2.52 1.12 -20.56
C ILE A 202 -2.32 2.03 -19.34
N GLY A 203 -3.28 2.92 -19.06
CA GLY A 203 -3.23 3.81 -17.88
C GLY A 203 -2.21 4.96 -17.99
N PHE A 204 -1.80 5.32 -19.21
CA PHE A 204 -0.92 6.44 -19.52
C PHE A 204 -1.50 7.32 -20.64
N LYS A 205 -1.06 8.57 -20.69
CA LYS A 205 -1.25 9.49 -21.83
C LYS A 205 0.07 9.60 -22.60
N LEU A 206 0.53 8.48 -23.16
CA LEU A 206 1.79 8.37 -23.89
C LEU A 206 1.55 7.74 -25.26
N GLN A 207 2.46 7.99 -26.20
CA GLN A 207 2.27 7.59 -27.60
C GLN A 207 2.47 6.09 -27.85
N ASP A 208 3.40 5.45 -27.17
CA ASP A 208 3.79 4.06 -27.42
C ASP A 208 4.31 3.35 -26.15
N VAL A 209 4.52 2.04 -26.25
CA VAL A 209 5.01 1.19 -25.15
C VAL A 209 6.44 1.55 -24.76
N PHE A 210 7.25 2.01 -25.71
CA PHE A 210 8.60 2.50 -25.42
C PHE A 210 8.58 3.73 -24.51
N ALA A 211 7.67 4.69 -24.76
CA ALA A 211 7.47 5.83 -23.89
C ALA A 211 6.99 5.41 -22.49
N VAL A 212 6.14 4.37 -22.40
CA VAL A 212 5.74 3.79 -21.12
C VAL A 212 6.95 3.19 -20.39
N LEU A 213 7.82 2.44 -21.07
CA LEU A 213 9.05 1.90 -20.51
C LEU A 213 9.94 3.02 -19.96
N THR A 214 10.20 4.07 -20.75
CA THR A 214 11.04 5.19 -20.33
C THR A 214 10.45 5.95 -19.13
N SER A 215 9.13 6.09 -19.06
CA SER A 215 8.44 6.61 -17.87
C SER A 215 8.62 5.67 -16.66
N GLY A 216 8.51 4.37 -16.87
CA GLY A 216 8.78 3.33 -15.85
C GLY A 216 10.20 3.42 -15.29
N MET A 217 11.20 3.67 -16.13
CA MET A 217 12.60 3.87 -15.71
C MET A 217 12.76 5.04 -14.73
N GLN A 218 11.88 6.03 -14.77
CA GLN A 218 11.91 7.19 -13.88
C GLN A 218 11.16 6.95 -12.56
N MET A 219 10.51 5.80 -12.37
CA MET A 219 9.79 5.50 -11.14
C MET A 219 10.75 5.33 -9.96
N GLY A 220 10.55 6.15 -8.91
CA GLY A 220 11.40 6.17 -7.72
C GLY A 220 11.55 7.58 -7.14
N ARG A 221 12.56 7.80 -6.28
CA ARG A 221 12.91 9.14 -5.76
C ARG A 221 14.40 9.41 -5.98
N GLY A 222 14.72 10.55 -6.57
CA GLY A 222 16.10 10.95 -6.83
C GLY A 222 16.82 9.97 -7.76
N ALA A 223 18.02 9.53 -7.38
CA ALA A 223 18.80 8.56 -8.16
C ALA A 223 18.35 7.09 -7.97
N VAL A 224 17.39 6.84 -7.07
CA VAL A 224 16.92 5.47 -6.78
C VAL A 224 15.79 5.10 -7.73
N GLN A 225 16.08 4.16 -8.64
CA GLN A 225 15.15 3.58 -9.60
C GLN A 225 14.99 2.08 -9.29
N PRO A 226 14.17 1.72 -8.29
CA PRO A 226 14.25 0.42 -7.63
C PRO A 226 13.72 -0.75 -8.48
N TRP A 227 12.88 -0.48 -9.47
CA TRP A 227 12.14 -1.50 -10.24
C TRP A 227 12.52 -1.56 -11.72
N THR A 228 13.62 -0.91 -12.10
CA THR A 228 14.13 -0.91 -13.49
C THR A 228 14.30 -2.33 -14.03
N HIS A 229 14.81 -3.26 -13.21
CA HIS A 229 15.02 -4.65 -13.61
C HIS A 229 13.73 -5.34 -14.05
N LEU A 230 12.60 -5.10 -13.36
CA LEU A 230 11.30 -5.68 -13.73
C LEU A 230 10.89 -5.28 -15.14
N PHE A 231 11.04 -4.00 -15.48
CA PHE A 231 10.62 -3.48 -16.77
C PHE A 231 11.55 -3.92 -17.90
N LEU A 232 12.86 -3.98 -17.66
CA LEU A 232 13.83 -4.50 -18.63
C LEU A 232 13.62 -6.00 -18.89
N ILE A 233 13.37 -6.78 -17.83
CA ILE A 233 13.04 -8.21 -17.96
C ILE A 233 11.73 -8.39 -18.71
N ALA A 234 10.71 -7.56 -18.44
CA ALA A 234 9.45 -7.61 -19.17
C ALA A 234 9.65 -7.29 -20.66
N TRP A 235 10.44 -6.27 -20.97
CA TRP A 235 10.78 -5.90 -22.35
C TRP A 235 11.49 -7.05 -23.09
N ASP A 236 12.44 -7.71 -22.41
CA ASP A 236 13.16 -8.85 -22.98
C ASP A 236 12.28 -10.09 -23.16
N ALA A 237 11.34 -10.31 -22.23
CA ALA A 237 10.43 -11.44 -22.25
C ALA A 237 9.31 -11.31 -23.30
N TYR A 238 8.71 -10.12 -23.43
CA TYR A 238 7.52 -9.91 -24.27
C TYR A 238 7.80 -9.29 -25.63
N ARG A 239 9.00 -8.71 -25.86
CA ARG A 239 9.43 -8.17 -27.16
C ARG A 239 8.36 -7.28 -27.83
N PRO A 240 7.89 -6.20 -27.17
CA PRO A 240 6.91 -5.29 -27.76
C PRO A 240 7.46 -4.61 -29.02
N ASP A 241 6.56 -4.05 -29.84
CA ASP A 241 6.94 -3.38 -31.07
C ASP A 241 7.78 -2.13 -30.79
N ALA A 242 8.95 -2.06 -31.42
CA ALA A 242 9.87 -0.94 -31.29
C ALA A 242 10.76 -0.82 -32.53
N THR A 243 11.25 0.40 -32.77
CA THR A 243 12.25 0.69 -33.80
C THR A 243 13.64 0.24 -33.37
N ASP A 244 14.56 0.03 -34.31
CA ASP A 244 15.97 -0.30 -34.01
C ASP A 244 16.66 0.75 -33.12
N ALA A 245 16.27 2.02 -33.25
CA ALA A 245 16.77 3.08 -32.38
C ALA A 245 16.26 2.92 -30.94
N GLN A 246 15.00 2.53 -30.77
CA GLN A 246 14.41 2.26 -29.45
C GLN A 246 15.02 1.00 -28.82
N HIS A 247 15.23 -0.08 -29.59
CA HIS A 247 15.92 -1.28 -29.09
C HIS A 247 17.32 -0.98 -28.56
N ARG A 248 18.14 -0.26 -29.34
CA ARG A 248 19.48 0.20 -28.89
C ARG A 248 19.39 1.03 -27.61
N ARG A 249 18.36 1.86 -27.50
CA ARG A 249 18.18 2.68 -26.28
C ARG A 249 17.84 1.83 -25.05
N VAL A 250 17.12 0.73 -25.20
CA VAL A 250 16.86 -0.21 -24.10
C VAL A 250 18.13 -0.95 -23.69
N GLU A 251 18.99 -1.30 -24.64
CA GLU A 251 20.31 -1.89 -24.35
C GLU A 251 21.19 -0.93 -23.54
N ASP A 252 21.23 0.36 -23.90
CA ASP A 252 21.91 1.40 -23.11
C ASP A 252 21.39 1.45 -21.66
N PHE A 253 20.07 1.36 -21.47
CA PHE A 253 19.47 1.35 -20.13
C PHE A 253 19.87 0.10 -19.34
N ALA A 254 19.89 -1.07 -19.97
CA ALA A 254 20.34 -2.30 -19.34
C ALA A 254 21.81 -2.20 -18.91
N ALA A 255 22.69 -1.71 -19.78
CA ALA A 255 24.09 -1.49 -19.46
C ALA A 255 24.29 -0.52 -18.29
N GLY A 256 23.58 0.62 -18.31
CA GLY A 256 23.69 1.65 -17.27
C GLY A 256 23.02 1.31 -15.93
N SER A 257 22.14 0.30 -15.88
CA SER A 257 21.47 -0.15 -14.65
C SER A 257 22.16 -1.30 -13.94
N SER A 258 23.13 -1.96 -14.59
CA SER A 258 23.88 -3.12 -14.08
C SER A 258 24.54 -2.91 -12.70
N GLN A 259 24.92 -1.68 -12.36
CA GLN A 259 25.61 -1.36 -11.10
C GLN A 259 24.64 -1.02 -9.94
N ARG A 260 23.33 -1.03 -10.17
CA ARG A 260 22.33 -0.64 -9.16
C ARG A 260 21.77 -1.85 -8.45
N VAL A 261 21.62 -1.76 -7.13
CA VAL A 261 20.96 -2.81 -6.34
C VAL A 261 19.44 -2.73 -6.56
N PRO A 262 18.79 -3.75 -7.16
CA PRO A 262 17.36 -3.72 -7.42
C PRO A 262 16.54 -3.99 -6.15
N ASP A 263 15.35 -3.38 -6.03
CA ASP A 263 14.36 -3.76 -5.03
C ASP A 263 13.53 -4.94 -5.54
N ARG A 264 13.83 -6.12 -5.01
CA ARG A 264 13.27 -7.40 -5.47
C ARG A 264 11.96 -7.79 -4.79
N ARG A 265 11.36 -6.90 -3.99
CA ARG A 265 10.14 -7.21 -3.21
C ARG A 265 8.95 -7.70 -4.04
N TYR A 266 8.89 -7.36 -5.33
CA TYR A 266 7.81 -7.77 -6.22
C TYR A 266 8.18 -8.96 -7.12
N ASP A 267 9.45 -9.38 -7.16
CA ASP A 267 9.93 -10.46 -8.05
C ASP A 267 9.14 -11.78 -7.87
N PRO A 268 8.82 -12.24 -6.63
CA PRO A 268 8.07 -13.47 -6.44
C PRO A 268 6.66 -13.40 -7.04
N PHE A 269 5.96 -12.29 -6.80
CA PHE A 269 4.60 -12.09 -7.30
C PHE A 269 4.56 -11.91 -8.81
N VAL A 270 5.47 -11.09 -9.36
CA VAL A 270 5.61 -10.90 -10.82
C VAL A 270 5.95 -12.22 -11.51
N SER A 271 6.79 -13.08 -10.91
CA SER A 271 7.09 -14.42 -11.45
C SER A 271 5.87 -15.35 -11.54
N LEU A 272 4.86 -15.13 -10.71
CA LEU A 272 3.60 -15.89 -10.75
C LEU A 272 2.62 -15.27 -11.75
N LEU A 273 2.49 -13.94 -11.71
CA LEU A 273 1.56 -13.18 -12.53
C LEU A 273 1.95 -13.11 -14.02
N PHE A 274 3.26 -13.13 -14.30
CA PHE A 274 3.87 -13.03 -15.63
C PHE A 274 4.83 -14.22 -15.85
N PRO A 275 4.32 -15.41 -16.19
CA PRO A 275 5.15 -16.63 -16.28
C PRO A 275 6.32 -16.52 -17.26
N GLU A 276 6.22 -15.73 -18.33
CA GLU A 276 7.27 -15.50 -19.33
C GLU A 276 8.50 -14.78 -18.74
N MET A 277 8.31 -14.01 -17.67
CA MET A 277 9.41 -13.32 -16.96
C MET A 277 10.11 -14.22 -15.93
N ARG A 278 9.49 -15.33 -15.53
CA ARG A 278 9.88 -16.14 -14.37
C ARG A 278 11.33 -16.63 -14.43
N TRP A 279 11.77 -17.12 -15.58
CA TRP A 279 13.13 -17.64 -15.75
C TRP A 279 14.18 -16.58 -15.42
N ARG A 280 14.06 -15.41 -16.07
CA ARG A 280 15.00 -14.30 -15.93
C ARG A 280 15.00 -13.69 -14.53
N LEU A 281 13.83 -13.60 -13.89
CA LEU A 281 13.74 -13.13 -12.50
C LEU A 281 14.47 -14.06 -11.54
N ARG A 282 14.35 -15.38 -11.73
CA ARG A 282 15.05 -16.38 -10.90
C ARG A 282 16.56 -16.38 -11.14
N GLU A 283 16.98 -16.30 -12.40
CA GLU A 283 18.39 -16.21 -12.77
C GLU A 283 19.04 -14.96 -12.16
N ALA A 284 18.40 -13.79 -12.30
CA ALA A 284 18.87 -12.56 -11.69
C ALA A 284 18.94 -12.65 -10.15
N ALA A 285 18.03 -13.38 -9.51
CA ALA A 285 18.04 -13.57 -8.06
C ALA A 285 19.16 -14.52 -7.60
N ALA A 286 19.43 -15.59 -8.35
CA ALA A 286 20.51 -16.53 -8.07
C ALA A 286 21.88 -15.85 -8.17
N GLN A 287 22.11 -15.08 -9.23
CA GLN A 287 23.38 -14.38 -9.44
C GLN A 287 23.70 -13.36 -8.33
N ALA A 288 22.67 -12.66 -7.83
CA ALA A 288 22.83 -11.75 -6.70
C ALA A 288 23.15 -12.46 -5.37
N ALA A 289 22.67 -13.70 -5.17
CA ALA A 289 22.97 -14.48 -3.98
C ALA A 289 24.44 -14.95 -3.97
N ASP A 290 24.95 -15.36 -5.13
CA ASP A 290 26.35 -15.75 -5.30
C ASP A 290 27.30 -14.56 -5.10
N ASP A 291 27.01 -13.40 -5.70
CA ASP A 291 27.81 -12.19 -5.54
C ASP A 291 27.88 -11.72 -4.08
N GLY A 292 26.77 -11.82 -3.35
CA GLY A 292 26.70 -11.48 -1.91
C GLY A 292 27.49 -12.45 -1.02
N ALA A 293 27.53 -13.74 -1.36
CA ALA A 293 28.29 -14.75 -0.64
C ALA A 293 29.80 -14.62 -0.86
N HIS A 294 30.22 -14.14 -2.04
CA HIS A 294 31.62 -13.87 -2.37
C HIS A 294 32.15 -12.56 -1.75
N ALA A 295 31.30 -11.54 -1.58
CA ALA A 295 31.70 -10.28 -0.95
C ALA A 295 31.87 -10.32 0.58
N GLN A 296 31.41 -11.41 1.24
CA GLN A 296 31.50 -11.61 2.69
C GLN A 296 32.67 -12.53 3.13
N ARG A 297 33.52 -12.97 2.18
CA ARG A 297 34.75 -13.73 2.43
C ARG A 297 35.98 -12.86 2.25
#